data_AF-A0A2D9IDE9-F1
#
_entry.id   AF-A0A2D9IDE9-F1
#
_cell.length_a   1.000
_cell.length_b   1.000
_cell.length_c   1.000
_cell.angle_alpha   90.00
_cell.angle_beta   90.00
_cell.angle_gamma   90.00
#
_symmetry.space_group_name_H-M   'P 1'
#
loop_
_entity.id
_entity.type
_entity.pdbx_description
1 polymer ?
#
loop_
_entity_poly.entity_id
_entity_poly.type
_entity_poly.pdbx_seq_one_letter_code
_entity_poly.pdbx_strand_id
1 'polypeptide(L)'
;MYNELQTELFSKLKLGDGWLTLGYYNFVFFLESDDEVSLLIDFCHRNDCRAEIWHVLDESDIADIRCDKIDYIDPTEDQTGPGASPYQPLVFEHPKLLKTSIDSIVKQAFQEFHALREICRFRANGKLKPLIADVARISDYLPTPDSIASFQEAYGTAPTENERERANIAALTFRDQILATNAGLTRQTSQALSGSPPLLQTECQFLPHSLLGTATASLALRNLAHFIISSVNDANYNFAFEQRLAGNIDAVTPDNNELQPSGTETALFEGISLSSARPTADAEQHLTPSPITYFSARDGFRFGVFTNSAPLPCISGCNSKQWNLATISHELSHRIITPKIQRLLIETMPVAARNPDDTVKELCRKTVDTVADAARTLLINAITLREAMRLGPDRFESAVRDPTEFISNGITQNEHNIEERLVHIFDFYHFYSQDSEAYTSSIWQSWAVQPSIATKFEEYIERTAVALASRHFGAKNWIELTIEDFEQCSAKEHFWHQSLYREKLEAYIRANKEGIGVRLRRNWPLLALFFLVFRSKRLAELANRESRETSSAKALVLADDSGLEFPQFSNPLKVARNFGDGKIPDSGRSAWLLTLLAYGFVEQRSVEAA
;
A
#
# COMPACT_ATOMS: atom_id res chain seq x y z
N MET A 1 6.90 22.85 23.92
CA MET A 1 8.04 22.25 23.20
C MET A 1 8.67 23.21 22.22
N TYR A 2 8.26 23.33 20.95
CA TYR A 2 9.05 24.11 19.97
C TYR A 2 9.22 25.61 20.25
N ASN A 3 8.24 26.28 20.87
CA ASN A 3 8.22 27.75 20.98
C ASN A 3 9.32 28.33 21.88
N GLU A 4 9.66 27.65 22.98
CA GLU A 4 10.74 28.12 23.88
C GLU A 4 12.13 27.91 23.28
N LEU A 5 12.30 26.88 22.44
CA LEU A 5 13.56 26.63 21.70
C LEU A 5 13.83 27.75 20.67
N GLN A 6 12.76 28.29 20.08
CA GLN A 6 12.81 29.21 18.93
C GLN A 6 13.27 30.61 19.23
N THR A 7 12.85 31.20 20.35
CA THR A 7 13.13 32.62 20.59
C THR A 7 14.49 32.86 21.24
N GLU A 8 15.01 31.91 22.02
CA GLU A 8 16.23 32.12 22.82
C GLU A 8 17.46 31.37 22.27
N LEU A 9 17.28 30.15 21.74
CA LEU A 9 18.36 29.36 21.14
C LEU A 9 18.53 29.71 19.65
N PHE A 10 17.46 29.62 18.84
CA PHE A 10 17.57 29.88 17.40
C PHE A 10 17.90 31.34 17.04
N SER A 11 17.63 32.31 17.92
CA SER A 11 18.12 33.69 17.74
C SER A 11 19.63 33.83 17.90
N LYS A 12 20.27 32.89 18.60
CA LYS A 12 21.72 32.84 18.85
C LYS A 12 22.45 31.95 17.85
N LEU A 13 21.77 30.93 17.31
CA LEU A 13 22.30 30.04 16.27
C LEU A 13 22.45 30.79 14.93
N LYS A 14 23.63 30.71 14.32
CA LYS A 14 23.88 31.16 12.95
C LYS A 14 23.32 30.13 11.95
N LEU A 15 23.19 30.57 10.71
CA LEU A 15 22.85 29.70 9.58
C LEU A 15 23.90 28.58 9.45
N GLY A 16 23.51 27.34 9.76
CA GLY A 16 24.41 26.17 9.75
C GLY A 16 24.54 25.45 11.09
N ASP A 17 24.18 26.10 12.19
CA ASP A 17 24.44 25.61 13.56
C ASP A 17 23.37 24.61 14.07
N GLY A 18 22.30 24.40 13.30
CA GLY A 18 21.21 23.47 13.64
C GLY A 18 20.72 22.69 12.43
N TRP A 19 20.59 21.37 12.58
CA TRP A 19 20.20 20.45 11.53
C TRP A 19 18.95 19.66 11.95
N LEU A 20 17.89 19.74 11.14
CA LEU A 20 16.74 18.86 11.25
C LEU A 20 17.06 17.55 10.53
N THR A 21 16.98 16.43 11.24
CA THR A 21 17.25 15.10 10.66
C THR A 21 15.95 14.41 10.23
N LEU A 22 16.08 13.28 9.52
CA LEU A 22 14.94 12.41 9.18
C LEU A 22 14.53 11.46 10.31
N GLY A 23 15.22 11.50 11.45
CA GLY A 23 14.78 10.83 12.66
C GLY A 23 13.56 11.49 13.28
N TYR A 24 13.02 10.88 14.34
CA TYR A 24 11.76 11.32 14.92
C TYR A 24 11.99 12.51 15.84
N TYR A 25 11.64 13.72 15.40
CA TYR A 25 11.91 14.98 16.13
C TYR A 25 13.37 15.15 16.56
N ASN A 26 14.28 14.61 15.77
CA ASN A 26 15.71 14.66 16.05
C ASN A 26 16.30 15.95 15.50
N PHE A 27 16.76 16.78 16.42
CA PHE A 27 17.59 17.93 16.14
C PHE A 27 19.04 17.63 16.46
N VAL A 28 19.93 18.08 15.60
CA VAL A 28 21.36 18.14 15.88
C VAL A 28 21.71 19.62 15.97
N PHE A 29 22.27 20.01 17.10
CA PHE A 29 22.77 21.36 17.32
C PHE A 29 24.29 21.30 17.44
N PHE A 30 24.97 22.21 16.75
CA PHE A 30 26.39 22.47 16.93
C PHE A 30 26.49 23.65 17.88
N LEU A 31 26.99 23.40 19.09
CA LEU A 31 27.07 24.39 20.16
C LEU A 31 28.54 24.74 20.40
N GLU A 32 28.86 26.03 20.47
CA GLU A 32 30.23 26.52 20.63
C GLU A 32 30.53 26.92 22.10
N SER A 33 29.49 27.09 22.93
CA SER A 33 29.63 27.60 24.31
C SER A 33 28.84 26.84 25.37
N ASP A 34 29.36 26.81 26.59
CA ASP A 34 28.69 26.21 27.76
C ASP A 34 27.34 26.85 28.10
N ASP A 35 27.17 28.14 27.78
CA ASP A 35 25.90 28.86 27.96
C ASP A 35 24.80 28.30 27.04
N GLU A 36 25.15 27.97 25.80
CA GLU A 36 24.22 27.35 24.84
C GLU A 36 23.86 25.92 25.24
N VAL A 37 24.84 25.16 25.73
CA VAL A 37 24.65 23.81 26.27
C VAL A 37 23.68 23.86 27.46
N SER A 38 23.91 24.78 28.40
CA SER A 38 23.05 24.96 29.58
C SER A 38 21.61 25.31 29.18
N LEU A 39 21.44 26.18 28.20
CA LEU A 39 20.12 26.57 27.68
C LEU A 39 19.38 25.38 27.04
N LEU A 40 20.08 24.50 26.32
CA LEU A 40 19.50 23.29 25.76
C LEU A 40 19.13 22.28 26.86
N ILE A 41 19.96 22.13 27.90
CA ILE A 41 19.65 21.28 29.06
C ILE A 41 18.37 21.76 29.76
N ASP A 42 18.29 23.05 30.07
CA ASP A 42 17.11 23.66 30.70
C ASP A 42 15.86 23.48 29.84
N PHE A 43 16.00 23.63 28.52
CA PHE A 43 14.92 23.34 27.59
C PHE A 43 14.45 21.89 27.69
N CYS A 44 15.39 20.94 27.68
CA CYS A 44 15.10 19.51 27.74
C CYS A 44 14.35 19.14 29.02
N HIS A 45 14.78 19.66 30.17
CA HIS A 45 14.09 19.45 31.45
C HIS A 45 12.68 20.05 31.46
N ARG A 46 12.51 21.31 31.00
CA ARG A 46 11.19 21.96 30.95
C ARG A 46 10.17 21.23 30.08
N ASN A 47 10.66 20.57 29.04
CA ASN A 47 9.83 20.00 27.98
C ASN A 47 9.79 18.46 27.99
N ASP A 48 10.38 17.81 28.98
CA ASP A 48 10.46 16.35 29.07
C ASP A 48 11.11 15.70 27.82
N CYS A 49 12.15 16.37 27.29
CA CYS A 49 12.90 15.90 26.13
C CYS A 49 14.18 15.16 26.55
N ARG A 50 14.45 14.03 25.91
CA ARG A 50 15.74 13.33 26.02
C ARG A 50 16.76 13.90 25.04
N ALA A 51 18.01 14.00 25.47
CA ALA A 51 19.10 14.45 24.62
C ALA A 51 20.41 13.72 24.94
N GLU A 52 21.31 13.73 23.97
CA GLU A 52 22.71 13.36 24.16
C GLU A 52 23.58 14.56 23.81
N ILE A 53 24.52 14.90 24.68
CA ILE A 53 25.48 15.98 24.45
C ILE A 53 26.84 15.32 24.22
N TRP A 54 27.34 15.46 23.01
CA TRP A 54 28.61 14.88 22.58
C TRP A 54 29.66 15.97 22.62
N HIS A 55 30.60 15.86 23.56
CA HIS A 55 31.71 16.80 23.68
C HIS A 55 32.79 16.38 22.68
N VAL A 56 33.07 17.24 21.70
CA VAL A 56 34.00 16.95 20.60
C VAL A 56 35.36 17.58 20.91
N LEU A 57 36.42 16.76 20.86
CA LEU A 57 37.74 17.13 21.34
C LEU A 57 38.60 17.96 20.37
N ASP A 58 38.34 17.95 19.06
CA ASP A 58 39.23 18.57 18.07
C ASP A 58 38.53 19.01 16.78
N GLU A 59 39.05 20.07 16.12
CA GLU A 59 38.58 20.62 14.84
C GLU A 59 38.95 19.74 13.62
N SER A 60 39.45 18.53 13.83
CA SER A 60 39.84 17.64 12.74
C SER A 60 38.61 17.18 11.95
N ASP A 61 38.69 17.26 10.62
CA ASP A 61 37.68 16.88 9.62
C ASP A 61 36.60 15.92 10.13
N ILE A 62 35.33 16.19 9.79
CA ILE A 62 34.10 15.42 10.12
C ILE A 62 34.26 13.88 9.97
N ALA A 63 35.25 13.42 9.20
CA ALA A 63 35.61 12.02 9.03
C ALA A 63 36.20 11.32 10.27
N ASP A 64 36.75 12.02 11.27
CA ASP A 64 37.41 11.39 12.44
C ASP A 64 37.13 12.14 13.76
N ILE A 65 35.85 12.34 14.07
CA ILE A 65 35.39 13.00 15.30
C ILE A 65 35.76 12.13 16.52
N ARG A 66 36.62 12.66 17.40
CA ARG A 66 36.90 12.08 18.71
C ARG A 66 36.04 12.76 19.77
N CYS A 67 35.25 11.96 20.49
CA CYS A 67 34.43 12.41 21.60
C CYS A 67 35.09 12.01 22.92
N ASP A 68 35.32 12.96 23.84
CA ASP A 68 35.82 12.66 25.19
C ASP A 68 34.72 12.23 26.13
N LYS A 69 33.53 12.81 25.96
CA LYS A 69 32.43 12.67 26.90
C LYS A 69 31.08 12.73 26.19
N ILE A 70 30.18 11.83 26.58
CA ILE A 70 28.79 11.85 26.17
C ILE A 70 27.94 11.98 27.43
N ASP A 71 27.24 13.10 27.56
CA ASP A 71 26.27 13.32 28.61
C ASP A 71 24.87 12.94 28.12
N TYR A 72 24.12 12.25 28.98
CA TYR A 72 22.75 11.83 28.70
C TYR A 72 21.80 12.66 29.54
N ILE A 73 20.80 13.26 28.90
CA ILE A 73 19.70 13.93 29.58
C ILE A 73 18.48 13.01 29.50
N ASP A 74 18.07 12.45 30.63
CA ASP A 74 16.77 11.80 30.78
C ASP A 74 15.93 12.57 31.83
N PRO A 75 14.96 13.39 31.42
CA PRO A 75 14.14 14.18 32.35
C PRO A 75 13.30 13.31 33.30
N THR A 76 13.19 12.01 33.03
CA THR A 76 12.50 11.06 33.93
C THR A 76 13.38 10.58 35.09
N GLU A 77 14.70 10.77 35.06
CA GLU A 77 15.61 10.33 36.14
C GLU A 77 15.45 11.16 37.43
N ASP A 78 15.09 12.45 37.32
CA ASP A 78 14.88 13.31 38.49
C ASP A 78 13.57 13.00 39.28
N GLN A 79 12.67 12.19 38.72
CA GLN A 79 11.49 11.69 39.43
C GLN A 79 11.72 10.34 40.11
N THR A 80 12.92 9.79 40.01
CA THR A 80 13.28 8.54 40.69
C THR A 80 13.66 8.82 42.14
N GLY A 81 12.64 9.01 42.98
CA GLY A 81 12.77 8.62 44.38
C GLY A 81 13.34 7.19 44.46
N PRO A 82 14.07 6.83 45.53
CA PRO A 82 14.69 5.51 45.68
C PRO A 82 13.61 4.42 45.64
N GLY A 83 13.36 3.88 44.46
CA GLY A 83 12.17 3.07 44.18
C GLY A 83 11.77 2.94 42.72
N ALA A 84 12.32 3.75 41.79
CA ALA A 84 12.16 3.46 40.37
C ALA A 84 12.87 2.15 40.04
N SER A 85 12.06 1.13 39.75
CA SER A 85 12.56 -0.21 39.48
C SER A 85 13.61 -0.16 38.38
N PRO A 86 14.80 -0.78 38.56
CA PRO A 86 15.69 -1.03 37.43
C PRO A 86 14.87 -1.73 36.36
N TYR A 87 15.16 -1.42 35.09
CA TYR A 87 14.64 -2.11 33.89
C TYR A 87 14.36 -3.56 34.26
N GLN A 88 13.11 -3.89 34.59
CA GLN A 88 12.76 -5.28 34.73
C GLN A 88 12.73 -5.72 33.28
N PRO A 89 13.67 -6.57 32.83
CA PRO A 89 13.46 -7.22 31.55
C PRO A 89 12.05 -7.75 31.65
N LEU A 90 11.16 -7.32 30.74
CA LEU A 90 9.79 -7.79 30.69
C LEU A 90 9.94 -9.31 30.78
N VAL A 91 9.64 -9.84 31.97
CA VAL A 91 9.54 -11.28 32.15
C VAL A 91 8.35 -11.53 31.28
N PHE A 92 8.62 -11.93 30.03
CA PHE A 92 7.61 -12.40 29.12
C PHE A 92 6.80 -13.32 30.00
N GLU A 93 5.55 -12.94 30.31
CA GLU A 93 4.63 -13.90 30.87
C GLU A 93 4.56 -14.94 29.78
N HIS A 94 5.41 -15.96 29.94
CA HIS A 94 5.56 -17.03 28.99
C HIS A 94 4.14 -17.44 28.71
N PRO A 95 3.68 -17.41 27.45
CA PRO A 95 2.32 -17.82 27.19
C PRO A 95 2.21 -19.26 27.70
N LYS A 96 1.61 -19.44 28.88
CA LYS A 96 1.07 -20.72 29.37
C LYS A 96 0.04 -21.27 28.36
N LEU A 97 -0.27 -20.47 27.33
CA LEU A 97 -1.17 -20.62 26.20
C LEU A 97 -0.68 -21.56 25.08
N LEU A 98 0.57 -22.02 25.05
CA LEU A 98 1.03 -22.90 23.96
C LEU A 98 1.22 -24.34 24.42
N LYS A 99 0.12 -24.96 24.90
CA LYS A 99 -0.01 -26.41 25.14
C LYS A 99 -0.41 -27.20 23.89
N THR A 100 -0.58 -26.54 22.75
CA THR A 100 -1.07 -27.11 21.50
C THR A 100 0.04 -27.79 20.69
N SER A 101 -0.32 -28.80 19.89
CA SER A 101 0.57 -29.61 19.03
C SER A 101 1.09 -28.90 17.77
N ILE A 102 1.29 -27.59 17.86
CA ILE A 102 1.70 -26.75 16.73
C ILE A 102 3.21 -26.88 16.51
N ASP A 103 3.64 -26.82 15.26
CA ASP A 103 5.04 -26.79 14.84
C ASP A 103 5.86 -25.74 15.63
N SER A 104 7.07 -26.12 16.06
CA SER A 104 7.93 -25.28 16.90
C SER A 104 8.36 -23.98 16.22
N ILE A 105 8.47 -23.95 14.89
CA ILE A 105 8.82 -22.76 14.10
C ILE A 105 7.67 -21.75 14.14
N VAL A 106 6.43 -22.22 13.99
CA VAL A 106 5.24 -21.35 14.09
C VAL A 106 5.16 -20.74 15.49
N LYS A 107 5.38 -21.55 16.53
CA LYS A 107 5.44 -21.11 17.92
C LYS A 107 6.53 -20.05 18.14
N GLN A 108 7.72 -20.26 17.60
CA GLN A 108 8.81 -19.27 17.67
C GLN A 108 8.44 -17.97 16.94
N ALA A 109 7.80 -18.05 15.78
CA ALA A 109 7.37 -16.87 15.03
C ALA A 109 6.34 -16.03 15.80
N PHE A 110 5.39 -16.66 16.52
CA PHE A 110 4.48 -15.93 17.42
C PHE A 110 5.20 -15.28 18.59
N GLN A 111 6.14 -15.99 19.22
CA GLN A 111 6.93 -15.44 20.33
C GLN A 111 7.72 -14.20 19.88
N GLU A 112 8.35 -14.29 18.72
CA GLU A 112 9.06 -13.17 18.10
C GLU A 112 8.11 -12.01 17.78
N PHE A 113 6.93 -12.27 17.21
CA PHE A 113 5.93 -11.23 16.94
C PHE A 113 5.56 -10.46 18.21
N HIS A 114 5.23 -11.18 19.28
CA HIS A 114 4.87 -10.56 20.57
C HIS A 114 6.04 -9.77 21.16
N ALA A 115 7.26 -10.29 21.10
CA ALA A 115 8.45 -9.58 21.55
C ALA A 115 8.69 -8.30 20.76
N LEU A 116 8.62 -8.36 19.43
CA LEU A 116 8.79 -7.20 18.56
C LEU A 116 7.68 -6.16 18.76
N ARG A 117 6.43 -6.60 18.96
CA ARG A 117 5.32 -5.72 19.29
C ARG A 117 5.56 -4.96 20.60
N GLU A 118 6.02 -5.65 21.63
CA GLU A 118 6.31 -5.02 22.93
C GLU A 118 7.51 -4.08 22.85
N ILE A 119 8.57 -4.45 22.11
CA ILE A 119 9.71 -3.56 21.83
C ILE A 119 9.22 -2.31 21.08
N CYS A 120 8.40 -2.48 20.05
CA CYS A 120 7.82 -1.37 19.30
C CYS A 120 6.98 -0.46 20.21
N ARG A 121 6.08 -1.05 21.03
CA ARG A 121 5.26 -0.31 22.01
C ARG A 121 6.12 0.47 23.00
N PHE A 122 7.14 -0.16 23.56
CA PHE A 122 8.06 0.45 24.52
C PHE A 122 8.87 1.59 23.90
N ARG A 123 9.47 1.37 22.73
CA ARG A 123 10.28 2.38 22.03
C ARG A 123 9.44 3.53 21.47
N ALA A 124 8.22 3.25 21.05
CA ALA A 124 7.27 4.25 20.57
C ALA A 124 6.55 4.99 21.71
N ASN A 125 6.75 4.61 22.98
CA ASN A 125 5.97 5.07 24.13
C ASN A 125 5.88 6.61 24.16
N GLY A 126 4.65 7.12 24.07
CA GLY A 126 4.34 8.55 23.99
C GLY A 126 4.61 9.22 22.63
N LYS A 127 5.57 8.70 21.86
CA LYS A 127 6.11 9.32 20.63
C LYS A 127 5.29 9.01 19.38
N LEU A 128 4.91 7.76 19.13
CA LEU A 128 4.25 7.31 17.88
C LEU A 128 2.95 6.53 18.13
N LYS A 129 1.96 7.19 18.73
CA LYS A 129 0.64 6.58 19.02
C LYS A 129 -0.03 5.91 17.80
N PRO A 130 -0.04 6.51 16.59
CA PRO A 130 -0.66 5.88 15.43
C PRO A 130 0.00 4.56 15.03
N LEU A 131 1.33 4.47 15.12
CA LEU A 131 2.07 3.25 14.82
C LEU A 131 1.70 2.11 15.78
N ILE A 132 1.66 2.41 17.09
CA ILE A 132 1.27 1.43 18.11
C ILE A 132 -0.16 0.93 17.84
N ALA A 133 -1.07 1.84 17.46
CA ALA A 133 -2.45 1.49 17.14
C ALA A 133 -2.54 0.56 15.93
N ASP A 134 -1.76 0.80 14.88
CA ASP A 134 -1.73 -0.07 13.69
C ASP A 134 -1.19 -1.47 14.03
N VAL A 135 -0.09 -1.56 14.77
CA VAL A 135 0.49 -2.84 15.20
C VAL A 135 -0.48 -3.61 16.10
N ALA A 136 -1.17 -2.92 17.01
CA ALA A 136 -2.21 -3.52 17.84
C ALA A 136 -3.35 -4.09 16.99
N ARG A 137 -3.86 -3.31 16.02
CA ARG A 137 -4.92 -3.77 15.10
C ARG A 137 -4.48 -4.98 14.29
N ILE A 138 -3.26 -5.02 13.76
CA ILE A 138 -2.77 -6.19 13.00
C ILE A 138 -2.82 -7.46 13.84
N SER A 139 -2.55 -7.36 15.15
CA SER A 139 -2.64 -8.50 16.07
C SER A 139 -4.04 -9.13 16.10
N ASP A 140 -5.09 -8.37 15.82
CA ASP A 140 -6.47 -8.87 15.79
C ASP A 140 -6.79 -9.67 14.52
N TYR A 141 -5.99 -9.52 13.47
CA TYR A 141 -6.15 -10.23 12.18
C TYR A 141 -5.18 -11.40 12.02
N LEU A 142 -4.19 -11.53 12.91
CA LEU A 142 -3.31 -12.68 12.88
C LEU A 142 -4.04 -13.90 13.44
N PRO A 143 -3.89 -15.08 12.83
CA PRO A 143 -4.46 -16.31 13.37
C PRO A 143 -3.91 -16.52 14.78
N THR A 144 -4.75 -16.94 15.73
CA THR A 144 -4.28 -17.33 17.06
C THR A 144 -3.73 -18.77 17.01
N PRO A 145 -2.82 -19.15 17.92
CA PRO A 145 -2.42 -20.54 18.07
C PRO A 145 -3.62 -21.49 18.21
N ASP A 146 -4.64 -21.08 18.97
CA ASP A 146 -5.87 -21.87 19.14
C ASP A 146 -6.67 -21.98 17.84
N SER A 147 -6.70 -20.95 16.99
CA SER A 147 -7.34 -21.04 15.66
C SER A 147 -6.62 -22.02 14.74
N ILE A 148 -5.29 -22.06 14.80
CA ILE A 148 -4.47 -23.00 14.01
C ILE A 148 -4.67 -24.44 14.53
N ALA A 149 -4.66 -24.62 15.85
CA ALA A 149 -4.92 -25.91 16.47
C ALA A 149 -6.34 -26.41 16.17
N SER A 150 -7.35 -25.54 16.30
CA SER A 150 -8.74 -25.86 15.95
C SER A 150 -8.89 -26.24 14.48
N PHE A 151 -8.14 -25.58 13.58
CA PHE A 151 -8.12 -25.94 12.17
C PHE A 151 -7.53 -27.34 11.94
N GLN A 152 -6.50 -27.73 12.68
CA GLN A 152 -5.94 -29.09 12.63
C GLN A 152 -6.88 -30.14 13.23
N GLU A 153 -7.56 -29.80 14.33
CA GLU A 153 -8.52 -30.68 15.02
C GLU A 153 -9.84 -30.87 14.25
N ALA A 154 -10.24 -29.89 13.43
CA ALA A 154 -11.46 -29.95 12.61
C ALA A 154 -11.47 -31.13 11.61
N TYR A 155 -10.31 -31.69 11.28
CA TYR A 155 -10.20 -32.86 10.39
C TYR A 155 -10.27 -34.22 11.12
N GLY A 156 -10.57 -34.21 12.42
CA GLY A 156 -10.78 -35.42 13.22
C GLY A 156 -9.51 -36.24 13.50
N THR A 157 -9.66 -37.42 14.08
CA THR A 157 -8.54 -38.29 14.50
C THR A 157 -7.92 -39.11 13.37
N ALA A 158 -8.59 -39.21 12.22
CA ALA A 158 -8.13 -39.95 11.05
C ALA A 158 -8.39 -39.16 9.74
N PRO A 159 -7.73 -38.00 9.55
CA PRO A 159 -7.93 -37.18 8.36
C PRO A 159 -7.46 -37.93 7.10
N THR A 160 -8.22 -37.76 6.02
CA THR A 160 -7.83 -38.23 4.68
C THR A 160 -6.53 -37.55 4.23
N GLU A 161 -5.85 -38.13 3.24
CA GLU A 161 -4.60 -37.56 2.70
C GLU A 161 -4.78 -36.13 2.18
N ASN A 162 -5.88 -35.87 1.45
CA ASN A 162 -6.23 -34.53 0.96
C ASN A 162 -6.51 -33.54 2.09
N GLU A 163 -7.14 -33.98 3.18
CA GLU A 163 -7.40 -33.13 4.36
C GLU A 163 -6.11 -32.78 5.10
N ARG A 164 -5.19 -33.74 5.24
CA ARG A 164 -3.85 -33.48 5.80
C ARG A 164 -3.07 -32.50 4.96
N GLU A 165 -3.10 -32.65 3.63
CA GLU A 165 -2.41 -31.75 2.72
C GLU A 165 -2.96 -30.31 2.84
N ARG A 166 -4.29 -30.14 2.85
CA ARG A 166 -4.93 -28.84 3.07
C ARG A 166 -4.57 -28.22 4.42
N ALA A 167 -4.58 -29.01 5.49
CA ALA A 167 -4.17 -28.57 6.82
C ALA A 167 -2.71 -28.09 6.84
N ASN A 168 -1.82 -28.82 6.18
CA ASN A 168 -0.41 -28.46 6.06
C ASN A 168 -0.20 -27.17 5.25
N ILE A 169 -0.89 -27.02 4.12
CA ILE A 169 -0.81 -25.80 3.29
C ILE A 169 -1.30 -24.58 4.07
N ALA A 170 -2.41 -24.70 4.80
CA ALA A 170 -2.92 -23.62 5.64
C ALA A 170 -1.91 -23.25 6.75
N ALA A 171 -1.35 -24.23 7.44
CA ALA A 171 -0.33 -24.00 8.48
C ALA A 171 0.93 -23.30 7.92
N LEU A 172 1.41 -23.71 6.75
CA LEU A 172 2.53 -23.06 6.06
C LEU A 172 2.18 -21.62 5.67
N THR A 173 0.96 -21.38 5.19
CA THR A 173 0.48 -20.03 4.85
C THR A 173 0.47 -19.12 6.07
N PHE A 174 -0.04 -19.60 7.21
CA PHE A 174 -0.03 -18.84 8.46
C PHE A 174 1.39 -18.56 8.94
N ARG A 175 2.28 -19.55 8.88
CA ARG A 175 3.69 -19.39 9.23
C ARG A 175 4.32 -18.28 8.39
N ASP A 176 4.16 -18.33 7.08
CA ASP A 176 4.79 -17.39 6.16
C ASP A 176 4.22 -15.97 6.34
N GLN A 177 2.92 -15.83 6.66
CA GLN A 177 2.31 -14.56 7.02
C GLN A 177 2.91 -13.94 8.29
N ILE A 178 3.10 -14.74 9.35
CA ILE A 178 3.68 -14.25 10.61
C ILE A 178 5.14 -13.88 10.42
N LEU A 179 5.92 -14.72 9.72
CA LEU A 179 7.33 -14.43 9.43
C LEU A 179 7.49 -13.16 8.59
N ALA A 180 6.64 -12.96 7.58
CA ALA A 180 6.65 -11.72 6.78
C ALA A 180 6.29 -10.50 7.64
N THR A 181 5.35 -10.66 8.59
CA THR A 181 4.96 -9.60 9.53
C THR A 181 6.10 -9.27 10.50
N ASN A 182 6.77 -10.26 11.07
CA ASN A 182 7.95 -10.07 11.93
C ASN A 182 9.06 -9.34 11.17
N ALA A 183 9.37 -9.78 9.95
CA ALA A 183 10.38 -9.13 9.13
C ALA A 183 10.04 -7.65 8.83
N GLY A 184 8.77 -7.35 8.55
CA GLY A 184 8.29 -5.98 8.37
C GLY A 184 8.39 -5.16 9.66
N LEU A 185 7.94 -5.72 10.78
CA LEU A 185 7.94 -5.04 12.08
C LEU A 185 9.35 -4.78 12.59
N THR A 186 10.28 -5.71 12.42
CA THR A 186 11.71 -5.52 12.74
C THR A 186 12.29 -4.36 11.94
N ARG A 187 12.04 -4.32 10.63
CA ARG A 187 12.51 -3.22 9.77
C ARG A 187 11.90 -1.89 10.17
N GLN A 188 10.57 -1.85 10.35
CA GLN A 188 9.87 -0.63 10.74
C GLN A 188 10.35 -0.12 12.10
N THR A 189 10.47 -1.01 13.09
CA THR A 189 10.98 -0.67 14.43
C THR A 189 12.40 -0.14 14.34
N SER A 190 13.26 -0.79 13.55
CA SER A 190 14.65 -0.33 13.35
C SER A 190 14.70 1.03 12.63
N GLN A 191 13.89 1.25 11.60
CA GLN A 191 13.93 2.48 10.79
C GLN A 191 13.25 3.65 11.48
N ALA A 192 12.16 3.39 12.18
CA ALA A 192 11.33 4.41 12.81
C ALA A 192 11.74 4.74 14.24
N LEU A 193 12.38 3.81 14.96
CA LEU A 193 12.67 3.99 16.38
C LEU A 193 14.17 3.93 16.69
N SER A 194 14.98 3.31 15.83
CA SER A 194 16.43 3.39 16.01
C SER A 194 16.98 4.70 15.48
N GLY A 195 17.86 5.32 16.25
CA GLY A 195 18.38 6.65 15.98
C GLY A 195 17.64 7.76 16.69
N SER A 196 16.80 7.50 17.71
CA SER A 196 16.34 8.53 18.65
C SER A 196 17.18 8.50 19.94
N PRO A 197 17.46 9.64 20.60
CA PRO A 197 18.20 9.66 21.85
C PRO A 197 17.57 8.74 22.93
N PRO A 198 18.38 7.91 23.61
CA PRO A 198 19.83 7.75 23.44
C PRO A 198 20.24 6.87 22.24
N LEU A 199 21.01 7.44 21.30
CA LEU A 199 21.52 6.82 20.08
C LEU A 199 22.41 5.62 20.37
N LEU A 200 23.41 5.77 21.25
CA LEU A 200 24.40 4.72 21.53
C LEU A 200 23.83 3.54 22.32
N GLN A 201 22.72 3.76 23.02
CA GLN A 201 22.04 2.72 23.79
C GLN A 201 20.98 1.98 22.95
N THR A 202 20.72 2.45 21.72
CA THR A 202 19.71 1.86 20.84
C THR A 202 20.36 0.90 19.85
N GLU A 203 20.22 -0.41 20.09
CA GLU A 203 20.61 -1.44 19.13
C GLU A 203 19.86 -1.27 17.79
N CYS A 204 20.61 -1.26 16.68
CA CYS A 204 20.10 -1.10 15.33
C CYS A 204 20.80 -2.02 14.32
N GLN A 205 20.06 -2.52 13.33
CA GLN A 205 20.66 -3.12 12.13
C GLN A 205 21.03 -1.99 11.17
N PHE A 206 22.30 -1.58 11.17
CA PHE A 206 22.79 -0.50 10.30
C PHE A 206 22.62 -0.87 8.82
N LEU A 207 21.70 -0.16 8.15
CA LEU A 207 21.69 0.03 6.71
C LEU A 207 22.19 1.48 6.42
N PRO A 208 22.67 1.81 5.21
CA PRO A 208 23.36 3.09 4.88
C PRO A 208 22.58 4.40 5.14
N HIS A 209 21.38 4.36 5.72
CA HIS A 209 20.57 5.53 6.10
C HIS A 209 20.36 5.67 7.62
N SER A 210 21.17 5.00 8.46
CA SER A 210 20.75 4.65 9.82
C SER A 210 21.30 5.48 10.99
N LEU A 211 22.24 6.43 10.84
CA LEU A 211 22.83 7.02 12.05
C LEU A 211 21.88 8.01 12.78
N LEU A 212 21.05 8.72 12.02
CA LEU A 212 20.07 9.70 12.55
C LEU A 212 18.61 9.29 12.28
N GLY A 213 18.40 8.03 11.89
CA GLY A 213 17.09 7.41 11.65
C GLY A 213 16.36 7.85 10.38
N THR A 214 15.30 7.11 10.02
CA THR A 214 14.39 7.42 8.89
C THR A 214 12.94 7.44 9.36
N ALA A 215 12.73 7.85 10.61
CA ALA A 215 11.44 7.80 11.28
C ALA A 215 10.41 8.76 10.71
N THR A 216 10.83 9.99 10.37
CA THR A 216 9.97 10.94 9.66
C THR A 216 9.52 10.36 8.32
N ALA A 217 10.44 9.73 7.58
CA ALA A 217 10.10 9.05 6.33
C ALA A 217 9.14 7.87 6.55
N SER A 218 9.34 7.09 7.62
CA SER A 218 8.50 5.95 7.97
C SER A 218 7.08 6.38 8.35
N LEU A 219 6.95 7.49 9.09
CA LEU A 219 5.66 8.07 9.44
C LEU A 219 4.95 8.65 8.21
N ALA A 220 5.67 9.31 7.31
CA ALA A 220 5.12 9.80 6.03
C ALA A 220 4.53 8.65 5.20
N LEU A 221 5.28 7.56 5.06
CA LEU A 221 4.84 6.36 4.34
C LEU A 221 3.61 5.71 5.00
N ARG A 222 3.63 5.62 6.33
CA ARG A 222 2.49 5.13 7.12
C ARG A 222 1.25 5.99 6.88
N ASN A 223 1.38 7.31 6.91
CA ASN A 223 0.25 8.23 6.74
C ASN A 223 -0.41 8.10 5.36
N LEU A 224 0.40 7.93 4.31
CA LEU A 224 -0.09 7.63 2.96
C LEU A 224 -0.86 6.30 2.93
N ALA A 225 -0.26 5.23 3.48
CA ALA A 225 -0.90 3.92 3.50
C ALA A 225 -2.19 3.92 4.34
N HIS A 226 -2.14 4.59 5.48
CA HIS A 226 -3.28 4.74 6.36
C HIS A 226 -4.43 5.50 5.70
N PHE A 227 -4.15 6.62 5.01
CA PHE A 227 -5.17 7.36 4.27
C PHE A 227 -5.90 6.51 3.22
N ILE A 228 -5.16 5.68 2.48
CA ILE A 228 -5.76 4.77 1.50
C ILE A 228 -6.66 3.75 2.18
N ILE A 229 -6.15 3.09 3.22
CA ILE A 229 -6.88 2.03 3.93
C ILE A 229 -8.08 2.60 4.71
N SER A 230 -7.95 3.79 5.31
CA SER A 230 -9.07 4.46 5.96
C SER A 230 -10.13 4.83 4.94
N SER A 231 -9.77 5.34 3.75
CA SER A 231 -10.74 5.62 2.68
C SER A 231 -11.50 4.36 2.24
N VAL A 232 -10.82 3.20 2.16
CA VAL A 232 -11.44 1.89 1.85
C VAL A 232 -12.42 1.46 2.94
N ASN A 233 -12.02 1.61 4.20
CA ASN A 233 -12.82 1.26 5.36
C ASN A 233 -14.03 2.19 5.52
N ASP A 234 -13.84 3.50 5.40
CA ASP A 234 -14.89 4.53 5.47
C ASP A 234 -15.89 4.42 4.31
N ALA A 235 -15.45 3.89 3.16
CA ALA A 235 -16.32 3.54 2.05
C ALA A 235 -17.10 2.23 2.28
N ASN A 236 -16.85 1.52 3.40
CA ASN A 236 -17.30 0.15 3.66
C ASN A 236 -17.04 -0.77 2.46
N TYR A 237 -15.90 -0.59 1.78
CA TYR A 237 -15.68 -1.15 0.45
C TYR A 237 -15.78 -2.67 0.42
N ASN A 238 -15.18 -3.36 1.40
CA ASN A 238 -15.20 -4.80 1.50
C ASN A 238 -16.62 -5.33 1.74
N PHE A 239 -17.34 -4.74 2.69
CA PHE A 239 -18.74 -5.10 2.96
C PHE A 239 -19.64 -4.83 1.75
N ALA A 240 -19.47 -3.69 1.07
CA ALA A 240 -20.22 -3.37 -0.13
C ALA A 240 -19.92 -4.33 -1.30
N PHE A 241 -18.69 -4.85 -1.39
CA PHE A 241 -18.33 -5.91 -2.35
C PHE A 241 -19.09 -7.21 -2.05
N GLU A 242 -19.17 -7.62 -0.78
CA GLU A 242 -19.93 -8.80 -0.37
C GLU A 242 -21.42 -8.67 -0.71
N GLN A 243 -22.02 -7.52 -0.39
CA GLN A 243 -23.41 -7.27 -0.70
C GLN A 243 -23.69 -7.24 -2.20
N ARG A 244 -22.77 -6.68 -3.00
CA ARG A 244 -22.89 -6.71 -4.47
C ARG A 244 -22.96 -8.13 -4.99
N LEU A 245 -22.05 -9.00 -4.54
CA LEU A 245 -22.04 -10.40 -4.97
C LEU A 245 -23.30 -11.15 -4.58
N ALA A 246 -23.88 -10.84 -3.41
CA ALA A 246 -25.14 -11.43 -2.95
C ALA A 246 -26.39 -10.88 -3.67
N GLY A 247 -26.24 -9.85 -4.52
CA GLY A 247 -27.34 -9.25 -5.25
C GLY A 247 -27.90 -10.14 -6.36
N ASN A 248 -29.21 -10.04 -6.58
CA ASN A 248 -29.88 -10.60 -7.76
C ASN A 248 -29.78 -9.61 -8.93
N ILE A 249 -29.84 -10.14 -10.15
CA ILE A 249 -29.98 -9.37 -11.39
C ILE A 249 -31.23 -9.85 -12.14
N ASP A 250 -31.91 -8.94 -12.84
CA ASP A 250 -32.92 -9.37 -13.81
C ASP A 250 -32.22 -10.25 -14.84
N ALA A 251 -32.74 -11.45 -15.12
CA ALA A 251 -32.06 -12.45 -15.93
C ALA A 251 -31.60 -11.86 -17.28
N VAL A 252 -30.28 -11.69 -17.46
CA VAL A 252 -29.70 -11.18 -18.70
C VAL A 252 -28.91 -12.28 -19.38
N THR A 253 -29.26 -12.56 -20.63
CA THR A 253 -28.46 -13.36 -21.56
C THR A 253 -27.33 -12.46 -22.09
N PRO A 254 -26.05 -12.81 -21.92
CA PRO A 254 -24.96 -12.13 -22.62
C PRO A 254 -25.11 -12.36 -24.13
N ASP A 255 -25.58 -11.36 -24.90
CA ASP A 255 -25.65 -11.46 -26.35
C ASP A 255 -24.25 -11.29 -26.94
N ASN A 256 -23.58 -12.42 -27.20
CA ASN A 256 -22.21 -12.48 -27.72
C ASN A 256 -22.14 -12.46 -29.27
N ASN A 257 -23.24 -12.16 -29.97
CA ASN A 257 -23.26 -12.29 -31.44
C ASN A 257 -22.46 -11.21 -32.19
N GLU A 258 -21.98 -10.16 -31.52
CA GLU A 258 -20.91 -9.31 -32.02
C GLU A 258 -19.95 -8.96 -30.88
N LEU A 259 -18.64 -9.03 -31.11
CA LEU A 259 -17.56 -8.58 -30.21
C LEU A 259 -17.56 -7.03 -30.02
N GLN A 260 -18.74 -6.41 -30.03
CA GLN A 260 -18.98 -5.00 -29.76
C GLN A 260 -19.94 -4.87 -28.57
N PRO A 261 -19.74 -3.87 -27.71
CA PRO A 261 -20.75 -3.49 -26.73
C PRO A 261 -21.99 -3.00 -27.49
N SER A 262 -22.96 -3.88 -27.67
CA SER A 262 -24.31 -3.46 -28.03
C SER A 262 -24.85 -2.68 -26.82
N GLY A 263 -25.58 -1.58 -27.07
CA GLY A 263 -26.06 -0.68 -26.02
C GLY A 263 -26.96 -1.32 -24.94
N THR A 264 -27.25 -2.62 -25.05
CA THR A 264 -27.88 -3.50 -24.07
C THR A 264 -26.97 -3.85 -22.88
N GLU A 265 -25.64 -3.84 -23.02
CA GLU A 265 -24.73 -4.11 -21.90
C GLU A 265 -24.81 -3.00 -20.82
N THR A 266 -25.01 -1.75 -21.22
CA THR A 266 -25.31 -0.62 -20.32
C THR A 266 -26.54 -0.87 -19.42
N ALA A 267 -27.55 -1.58 -19.92
CA ALA A 267 -28.77 -1.89 -19.16
C ALA A 267 -28.52 -2.89 -18.02
N LEU A 268 -27.56 -3.81 -18.18
CA LEU A 268 -27.11 -4.77 -17.15
C LEU A 268 -26.50 -4.04 -15.94
N PHE A 269 -25.90 -2.86 -16.15
CA PHE A 269 -25.23 -2.06 -15.12
C PHE A 269 -26.09 -0.91 -14.56
N GLU A 270 -27.11 -0.46 -15.29
CA GLU A 270 -28.07 0.56 -14.84
C GLU A 270 -29.17 -0.02 -13.93
N GLY A 271 -29.52 -1.31 -14.12
CA GLY A 271 -30.55 -1.99 -13.33
C GLY A 271 -30.13 -2.44 -11.92
N ILE A 272 -28.82 -2.51 -11.63
CA ILE A 272 -28.31 -2.88 -10.31
C ILE A 272 -28.41 -1.67 -9.37
N SER A 273 -29.63 -1.39 -8.92
CA SER A 273 -29.90 -0.41 -7.86
C SER A 273 -29.40 -0.95 -6.52
N LEU A 274 -28.08 -0.87 -6.31
CA LEU A 274 -27.47 -1.10 -5.01
C LEU A 274 -27.92 0.05 -4.10
N SER A 275 -28.96 -0.19 -3.31
CA SER A 275 -29.28 0.68 -2.18
C SER A 275 -27.99 0.88 -1.40
N SER A 276 -27.61 2.15 -1.17
CA SER A 276 -26.47 2.51 -0.33
C SER A 276 -26.60 1.80 1.01
N ALA A 277 -25.90 0.68 1.16
CA ALA A 277 -25.94 -0.15 2.35
C ALA A 277 -25.60 0.74 3.54
N ARG A 278 -26.54 0.89 4.47
CA ARG A 278 -26.22 1.58 5.72
C ARG A 278 -25.17 0.75 6.47
N PRO A 279 -24.17 1.37 7.10
CA PRO A 279 -23.22 0.64 7.92
C PRO A 279 -23.99 -0.16 8.99
N THR A 280 -23.85 -1.48 8.97
CA THR A 280 -24.34 -2.37 10.04
C THR A 280 -23.18 -2.75 10.95
N ALA A 281 -23.45 -3.34 12.11
CA ALA A 281 -22.41 -3.91 12.96
C ALA A 281 -21.53 -4.94 12.22
N ASP A 282 -22.06 -5.58 11.18
CA ASP A 282 -21.32 -6.51 10.33
C ASP A 282 -20.21 -5.81 9.51
N ALA A 283 -20.36 -4.52 9.19
CA ALA A 283 -19.37 -3.78 8.42
C ALA A 283 -18.01 -3.68 9.14
N GLU A 284 -18.01 -3.65 10.48
CA GLU A 284 -16.79 -3.64 11.28
C GLU A 284 -15.96 -4.93 11.13
N GLN A 285 -16.61 -6.06 10.83
CA GLN A 285 -15.95 -7.35 10.60
C GLN A 285 -15.19 -7.39 9.26
N HIS A 286 -15.47 -6.43 8.37
CA HIS A 286 -14.87 -6.35 7.03
C HIS A 286 -13.80 -5.26 6.90
N LEU A 287 -13.35 -4.68 8.02
CA LEU A 287 -12.30 -3.67 8.01
C LEU A 287 -10.95 -4.26 7.55
N THR A 288 -10.17 -3.44 6.85
CA THR A 288 -8.80 -3.77 6.47
C THR A 288 -7.84 -3.07 7.43
N PRO A 289 -6.89 -3.78 8.07
CA PRO A 289 -5.90 -3.11 8.90
C PRO A 289 -4.90 -2.34 8.04
N SER A 290 -4.44 -1.20 8.54
CA SER A 290 -3.31 -0.47 7.95
C SER A 290 -2.05 -1.34 8.04
N PRO A 291 -1.27 -1.46 6.95
CA PRO A 291 -0.09 -2.33 6.96
C PRO A 291 1.08 -1.69 7.71
N ILE A 292 1.99 -2.56 8.18
CA ILE A 292 3.33 -2.16 8.61
C ILE A 292 4.12 -1.67 7.40
N THR A 293 4.45 -0.39 7.37
CA THR A 293 5.21 0.23 6.29
C THR A 293 6.69 0.35 6.63
N TYR A 294 7.57 0.04 5.68
CA TYR A 294 9.02 0.19 5.83
C TYR A 294 9.69 0.47 4.48
N PHE A 295 10.96 0.90 4.51
CA PHE A 295 11.76 1.05 3.29
C PHE A 295 12.67 -0.17 3.07
N SER A 296 12.82 -0.62 1.83
CA SER A 296 13.62 -1.80 1.48
C SER A 296 14.71 -1.46 0.46
N ALA A 297 15.91 -1.99 0.68
CA ALA A 297 17.00 -1.94 -0.30
C ALA A 297 16.81 -2.99 -1.41
N ARG A 298 16.12 -4.08 -1.09
CA ARG A 298 15.98 -5.27 -1.94
C ARG A 298 14.68 -5.25 -2.73
N ASP A 299 13.60 -4.83 -2.07
CA ASP A 299 12.26 -4.83 -2.63
C ASP A 299 11.94 -3.42 -3.11
N GLY A 300 11.25 -3.31 -4.24
CA GLY A 300 10.65 -2.06 -4.67
C GLY A 300 9.43 -1.70 -3.83
N PHE A 301 8.51 -1.00 -4.47
CA PHE A 301 7.12 -1.01 -4.03
C PHE A 301 6.63 -2.47 -4.04
N ARG A 302 6.21 -2.97 -2.88
CA ARG A 302 5.77 -4.36 -2.72
C ARG A 302 4.80 -4.48 -1.57
N PHE A 303 3.63 -5.03 -1.85
CA PHE A 303 2.66 -5.38 -0.82
C PHE A 303 2.88 -6.78 -0.24
N GLY A 304 2.46 -6.96 1.01
CA GLY A 304 2.25 -8.23 1.69
C GLY A 304 0.92 -8.22 2.46
N VAL A 305 0.59 -9.34 3.10
CA VAL A 305 -0.70 -9.49 3.81
C VAL A 305 -0.86 -8.52 4.98
N PHE A 306 0.24 -8.14 5.66
CA PHE A 306 0.23 -7.14 6.74
C PHE A 306 1.33 -6.10 6.63
N THR A 307 2.07 -6.12 5.53
CA THR A 307 3.24 -5.28 5.32
C THR A 307 3.17 -4.58 3.97
N ASN A 308 3.88 -3.46 3.85
CA ASN A 308 4.06 -2.79 2.58
C ASN A 308 5.43 -2.12 2.56
N SER A 309 6.21 -2.32 1.50
CA SER A 309 7.52 -1.68 1.36
C SER A 309 7.53 -0.60 0.29
N ALA A 310 8.37 0.41 0.52
CA ALA A 310 8.82 1.34 -0.51
C ALA A 310 10.33 1.17 -0.76
N PRO A 311 10.84 1.48 -1.96
CA PRO A 311 12.27 1.40 -2.23
C PRO A 311 13.04 2.48 -1.44
N LEU A 312 14.21 2.13 -0.91
CA LEU A 312 15.08 3.10 -0.18
C LEU A 312 15.35 4.41 -0.93
N PRO A 313 15.57 4.42 -2.26
CA PRO A 313 15.69 5.66 -3.03
C PRO A 313 14.55 6.68 -2.86
N CYS A 314 13.35 6.27 -2.43
CA CYS A 314 12.27 7.21 -2.10
C CYS A 314 12.66 8.19 -0.97
N ILE A 315 13.55 7.82 -0.07
CA ILE A 315 13.96 8.68 1.05
C ILE A 315 14.65 9.95 0.53
N SER A 316 15.52 9.82 -0.46
CA SER A 316 16.26 10.94 -1.06
C SER A 316 15.69 11.42 -2.39
N GLY A 317 14.66 10.75 -2.94
CA GLY A 317 14.16 11.03 -4.28
C GLY A 317 12.64 11.13 -4.43
N CYS A 318 11.85 11.05 -3.36
CA CYS A 318 10.38 11.11 -3.46
C CYS A 318 9.82 12.44 -3.99
N ASN A 319 10.64 13.50 -4.03
CA ASN A 319 10.28 14.74 -4.73
C ASN A 319 10.26 14.60 -6.27
N SER A 320 10.72 13.46 -6.80
CA SER A 320 10.80 13.20 -8.24
C SER A 320 9.80 12.14 -8.66
N LYS A 321 9.37 12.21 -9.93
CA LYS A 321 8.36 11.28 -10.47
C LYS A 321 8.81 9.82 -10.48
N GLN A 322 10.12 9.56 -10.57
CA GLN A 322 10.69 8.21 -10.57
C GLN A 322 10.50 7.47 -9.24
N TRP A 323 10.63 8.20 -8.13
CA TRP A 323 10.60 7.63 -6.77
C TRP A 323 9.44 8.20 -5.95
N ASN A 324 8.39 8.67 -6.63
CA ASN A 324 7.25 9.30 -5.98
C ASN A 324 6.54 8.29 -5.07
N LEU A 325 6.21 8.71 -3.85
CA LEU A 325 5.52 7.88 -2.87
C LEU A 325 4.06 7.57 -3.26
N ALA A 326 3.46 8.34 -4.17
CA ALA A 326 2.10 8.11 -4.65
C ALA A 326 1.93 6.74 -5.33
N THR A 327 3.00 6.12 -5.83
CA THR A 327 2.99 4.74 -6.35
C THR A 327 2.50 3.72 -5.32
N ILE A 328 2.54 4.05 -4.02
CA ILE A 328 1.98 3.20 -2.98
C ILE A 328 0.48 2.88 -3.17
N SER A 329 -0.28 3.74 -3.86
CA SER A 329 -1.69 3.48 -4.14
C SER A 329 -1.89 2.25 -5.02
N HIS A 330 -0.98 2.00 -5.97
CA HIS A 330 -0.97 0.79 -6.80
C HIS A 330 -0.73 -0.47 -5.95
N GLU A 331 0.29 -0.47 -5.10
CA GLU A 331 0.59 -1.63 -4.23
C GLU A 331 -0.55 -1.93 -3.24
N LEU A 332 -1.14 -0.90 -2.66
CA LEU A 332 -2.28 -1.09 -1.76
C LEU A 332 -3.54 -1.51 -2.50
N SER A 333 -3.65 -1.18 -3.80
CA SER A 333 -4.72 -1.70 -4.65
C SER A 333 -4.62 -3.22 -4.80
N HIS A 334 -3.43 -3.80 -4.93
CA HIS A 334 -3.27 -5.26 -4.87
C HIS A 334 -3.82 -5.83 -3.56
N ARG A 335 -3.41 -5.29 -2.41
CA ARG A 335 -3.91 -5.71 -1.09
C ARG A 335 -5.45 -5.74 -1.01
N ILE A 336 -6.12 -4.78 -1.66
CA ILE A 336 -7.57 -4.67 -1.67
C ILE A 336 -8.23 -5.65 -2.66
N ILE A 337 -7.59 -5.90 -3.80
CA ILE A 337 -8.17 -6.57 -4.96
C ILE A 337 -7.82 -8.07 -5.01
N THR A 338 -6.59 -8.46 -4.69
CA THR A 338 -6.11 -9.84 -4.77
C THR A 338 -7.01 -10.82 -3.99
N PRO A 339 -7.40 -10.56 -2.72
CA PRO A 339 -8.25 -11.52 -1.99
C PRO A 339 -9.63 -11.72 -2.65
N LYS A 340 -10.17 -10.68 -3.29
CA LYS A 340 -11.48 -10.72 -3.97
C LYS A 340 -11.39 -11.50 -5.28
N ILE A 341 -10.32 -11.28 -6.05
CA ILE A 341 -10.07 -12.03 -7.28
C ILE A 341 -9.84 -13.51 -6.95
N GLN A 342 -8.97 -13.81 -5.99
CA GLN A 342 -8.69 -15.19 -5.57
C GLN A 342 -9.96 -15.93 -5.17
N ARG A 343 -10.82 -15.29 -4.37
CA ARG A 343 -12.14 -15.86 -4.05
C ARG A 343 -12.96 -16.16 -5.31
N LEU A 344 -13.12 -15.19 -6.21
CA LEU A 344 -13.92 -15.38 -7.42
C LEU A 344 -13.33 -16.48 -8.32
N LEU A 345 -12.01 -16.58 -8.44
CA LEU A 345 -11.34 -17.64 -9.20
C LEU A 345 -11.58 -19.02 -8.57
N ILE A 346 -11.43 -19.14 -7.25
CA ILE A 346 -11.73 -20.39 -6.51
C ILE A 346 -13.19 -20.80 -6.71
N GLU A 347 -14.13 -19.85 -6.61
CA GLU A 347 -15.55 -20.10 -6.81
C GLU A 347 -15.92 -20.40 -8.27
N THR A 348 -15.05 -20.06 -9.23
CA THR A 348 -15.23 -20.37 -10.66
C THR A 348 -14.94 -21.85 -10.96
N MET A 349 -13.99 -22.49 -10.27
CA MET A 349 -13.62 -23.89 -10.55
C MET A 349 -14.79 -24.87 -10.43
N PRO A 350 -15.65 -24.82 -9.37
CA PRO A 350 -16.81 -25.69 -9.26
C PRO A 350 -17.89 -25.46 -10.32
N VAL A 351 -17.90 -24.32 -11.02
CA VAL A 351 -18.93 -24.03 -12.04
C VAL A 351 -18.83 -25.03 -13.20
N ALA A 352 -17.60 -25.32 -13.65
CA ALA A 352 -17.34 -26.33 -14.68
C ALA A 352 -17.67 -27.74 -14.18
N ALA A 353 -17.26 -28.08 -12.95
CA ALA A 353 -17.49 -29.40 -12.38
C ALA A 353 -18.98 -29.73 -12.19
N ARG A 354 -19.83 -28.72 -11.95
CA ARG A 354 -21.29 -28.88 -11.80
C ARG A 354 -22.02 -29.09 -13.13
N ASN A 355 -21.42 -28.72 -14.25
CA ASN A 355 -22.02 -28.84 -15.58
C ASN A 355 -21.04 -29.51 -16.55
N PRO A 356 -20.70 -30.79 -16.34
CA PRO A 356 -19.66 -31.47 -17.10
C PRO A 356 -20.00 -31.64 -18.58
N ASP A 357 -21.28 -31.59 -18.94
CA ASP A 357 -21.76 -31.69 -20.32
C ASP A 357 -21.67 -30.36 -21.08
N ASP A 358 -21.47 -29.23 -20.38
CA ASP A 358 -21.34 -27.93 -21.03
C ASP A 358 -19.91 -27.70 -21.50
N THR A 359 -19.77 -27.25 -22.74
CA THR A 359 -18.53 -26.65 -23.23
C THR A 359 -18.26 -25.31 -22.55
N VAL A 360 -17.00 -24.86 -22.56
CA VAL A 360 -16.65 -23.50 -22.08
C VAL A 360 -17.49 -22.43 -22.80
N LYS A 361 -17.76 -22.60 -24.10
CA LYS A 361 -18.59 -21.69 -24.90
C LYS A 361 -20.04 -21.60 -24.41
N GLU A 362 -20.59 -22.71 -23.91
CA GLU A 362 -21.93 -22.74 -23.33
C GLU A 362 -21.95 -22.07 -21.96
N LEU A 363 -20.93 -22.31 -21.13
CA LEU A 363 -20.77 -21.61 -19.85
C LEU A 363 -20.68 -20.09 -20.03
N CYS A 364 -19.96 -19.63 -21.05
CA CYS A 364 -19.86 -18.21 -21.43
C CYS A 364 -21.18 -17.55 -21.86
N ARG A 365 -22.19 -18.35 -22.24
CA ARG A 365 -23.47 -17.89 -22.81
C ARG A 365 -24.67 -18.16 -21.89
N LYS A 366 -24.47 -18.83 -20.75
CA LYS A 366 -25.55 -19.10 -19.82
C LYS A 366 -26.17 -17.80 -19.32
N THR A 367 -27.50 -17.79 -19.24
CA THR A 367 -28.25 -16.79 -18.49
C THR A 367 -27.82 -16.83 -17.03
N VAL A 368 -27.68 -15.66 -16.43
CA VAL A 368 -27.23 -15.49 -15.06
C VAL A 368 -28.31 -14.77 -14.26
N ASP A 369 -28.63 -15.30 -13.07
CA ASP A 369 -29.68 -14.77 -12.19
C ASP A 369 -29.10 -13.97 -11.01
N THR A 370 -27.79 -14.12 -10.74
CA THR A 370 -27.10 -13.45 -9.64
C THR A 370 -25.88 -12.67 -10.12
N VAL A 371 -25.50 -11.63 -9.37
CA VAL A 371 -24.27 -10.88 -9.62
C VAL A 371 -23.04 -11.78 -9.50
N ALA A 372 -23.03 -12.73 -8.56
CA ALA A 372 -21.94 -13.69 -8.39
C ALA A 372 -21.78 -14.60 -9.62
N ASP A 373 -22.88 -15.09 -10.20
CA ASP A 373 -22.83 -15.87 -11.44
C ASP A 373 -22.34 -15.02 -12.61
N ALA A 374 -22.84 -13.79 -12.75
CA ALA A 374 -22.38 -12.85 -13.79
C ALA A 374 -20.87 -12.55 -13.67
N ALA A 375 -20.36 -12.31 -12.46
CA ALA A 375 -18.95 -12.08 -12.20
C ALA A 375 -18.09 -13.30 -12.59
N ARG A 376 -18.55 -14.51 -12.26
CA ARG A 376 -17.88 -15.77 -12.65
C ARG A 376 -17.90 -15.97 -14.17
N THR A 377 -19.02 -15.72 -14.84
CA THR A 377 -19.12 -15.78 -16.31
C THR A 377 -18.17 -14.78 -16.97
N LEU A 378 -18.04 -13.56 -16.45
CA LEU A 378 -17.09 -12.56 -16.95
C LEU A 378 -15.63 -13.00 -16.77
N LEU A 379 -15.30 -13.66 -15.66
CA LEU A 379 -13.96 -14.25 -15.46
C LEU A 379 -13.69 -15.40 -16.44
N ILE A 380 -14.66 -16.30 -16.65
CA ILE A 380 -14.54 -17.38 -17.64
C ILE A 380 -14.36 -16.79 -19.04
N ASN A 381 -15.11 -15.73 -19.39
CA ASN A 381 -14.93 -15.01 -20.65
C ASN A 381 -13.52 -14.41 -20.77
N ALA A 382 -13.01 -13.77 -19.72
CA ALA A 382 -11.67 -13.20 -19.72
C ALA A 382 -10.59 -14.27 -19.94
N ILE A 383 -10.71 -15.42 -19.26
CA ILE A 383 -9.79 -16.57 -19.41
C ILE A 383 -9.91 -17.14 -20.83
N THR A 384 -11.13 -17.36 -21.30
CA THR A 384 -11.41 -17.95 -22.62
C THR A 384 -10.79 -17.13 -23.75
N LEU A 385 -10.99 -15.81 -23.75
CA LEU A 385 -10.44 -14.93 -24.80
C LEU A 385 -8.91 -14.87 -24.77
N ARG A 386 -8.29 -15.04 -23.59
CA ARG A 386 -6.82 -15.07 -23.44
C ARG A 386 -6.23 -16.39 -23.91
N GLU A 387 -6.83 -17.51 -23.51
CA GLU A 387 -6.39 -18.84 -23.90
C GLU A 387 -6.62 -19.10 -25.40
N ALA A 388 -7.69 -18.57 -26.00
CA ALA A 388 -7.94 -18.65 -27.43
C ALA A 388 -6.76 -18.11 -28.26
N MET A 389 -6.18 -16.98 -27.83
CA MET A 389 -5.01 -16.39 -28.51
C MET A 389 -3.73 -17.22 -28.29
N ARG A 390 -3.54 -17.76 -27.08
CA ARG A 390 -2.34 -18.53 -26.73
C ARG A 390 -2.30 -19.88 -27.44
N LEU A 391 -3.46 -20.55 -27.51
CA LEU A 391 -3.58 -21.89 -28.07
C LEU A 391 -3.69 -21.88 -29.60
N GLY A 392 -4.24 -20.81 -30.18
CA GLY A 392 -4.63 -20.79 -31.59
C GLY A 392 -5.91 -21.60 -31.86
N PRO A 393 -6.52 -21.45 -33.04
CA PRO A 393 -7.86 -21.97 -33.32
C PRO A 393 -7.96 -23.49 -33.16
N ASP A 394 -7.00 -24.25 -33.70
CA ASP A 394 -7.06 -25.72 -33.71
C ASP A 394 -6.99 -26.32 -32.31
N ARG A 395 -6.11 -25.81 -31.45
CA ARG A 395 -5.95 -26.30 -30.07
C ARG A 395 -7.06 -25.78 -29.16
N PHE A 396 -7.56 -24.57 -29.42
CA PHE A 396 -8.65 -23.99 -28.65
C PHE A 396 -9.93 -24.81 -28.76
N GLU A 397 -10.34 -25.22 -29.96
CA GLU A 397 -11.56 -26.03 -30.15
C GLU A 397 -11.51 -27.40 -29.45
N SER A 398 -10.32 -27.97 -29.30
CA SER A 398 -10.13 -29.18 -28.51
C SER A 398 -10.17 -28.90 -27.01
N ALA A 399 -9.51 -27.83 -26.56
CA ALA A 399 -9.35 -27.50 -25.16
C ALA A 399 -10.68 -27.09 -24.49
N VAL A 400 -11.58 -26.39 -25.20
CA VAL A 400 -12.88 -25.95 -24.64
C VAL A 400 -13.89 -27.07 -24.39
N ARG A 401 -13.58 -28.31 -24.78
CA ARG A 401 -14.43 -29.49 -24.57
C ARG A 401 -14.31 -30.08 -23.16
N ASP A 402 -13.20 -29.84 -22.48
CA ASP A 402 -13.05 -30.13 -21.06
C ASP A 402 -13.05 -28.80 -20.30
N PRO A 403 -14.21 -28.31 -19.84
CA PRO A 403 -14.30 -27.02 -19.17
C PRO A 403 -13.52 -26.99 -17.86
N THR A 404 -13.38 -28.13 -17.16
CA THR A 404 -12.72 -28.20 -15.86
C THR A 404 -11.21 -28.04 -16.03
N GLU A 405 -10.62 -28.83 -16.95
CA GLU A 405 -9.20 -28.70 -17.27
C GLU A 405 -8.88 -27.33 -17.88
N PHE A 406 -9.72 -26.85 -18.81
CA PHE A 406 -9.53 -25.56 -19.46
C PHE A 406 -9.51 -24.40 -18.46
N ILE A 407 -10.49 -24.33 -17.56
CA ILE A 407 -10.58 -23.25 -16.57
C ILE A 407 -9.42 -23.36 -15.57
N SER A 408 -9.11 -24.56 -15.07
CA SER A 408 -8.00 -24.75 -14.13
C SER A 408 -6.65 -24.30 -14.71
N ASN A 409 -6.35 -24.73 -15.94
CA ASN A 409 -5.14 -24.32 -16.65
C ASN A 409 -5.16 -22.82 -16.96
N GLY A 410 -6.31 -22.30 -17.41
CA GLY A 410 -6.48 -20.90 -17.74
C GLY A 410 -6.29 -19.97 -16.54
N ILE A 411 -6.79 -20.34 -15.36
CA ILE A 411 -6.55 -19.63 -14.09
C ILE A 411 -5.05 -19.62 -13.80
N THR A 412 -4.41 -20.79 -13.77
CA THR A 412 -2.97 -20.92 -13.47
C THR A 412 -2.10 -20.06 -14.39
N GLN A 413 -2.46 -19.95 -15.67
CA GLN A 413 -1.69 -19.18 -16.66
C GLN A 413 -2.00 -17.67 -16.64
N ASN A 414 -3.20 -17.26 -16.20
CA ASN A 414 -3.67 -15.88 -16.38
C ASN A 414 -3.96 -15.12 -15.07
N GLU A 415 -3.96 -15.78 -13.90
CA GLU A 415 -4.28 -15.17 -12.59
C GLU A 415 -3.51 -13.86 -12.36
N HIS A 416 -2.18 -13.91 -12.43
CA HIS A 416 -1.34 -12.73 -12.24
C HIS A 416 -1.68 -11.62 -13.24
N ASN A 417 -1.92 -11.96 -14.52
CA ASN A 417 -2.27 -10.97 -15.52
C ASN A 417 -3.64 -10.33 -15.24
N ILE A 418 -4.64 -11.12 -14.86
CA ILE A 418 -5.98 -10.64 -14.52
C ILE A 418 -5.92 -9.69 -13.33
N GLU A 419 -5.18 -10.08 -12.28
CA GLU A 419 -4.96 -9.26 -11.09
C GLU A 419 -4.34 -7.90 -11.45
N GLU A 420 -3.22 -7.89 -12.16
CA GLU A 420 -2.51 -6.66 -12.55
C GLU A 420 -3.43 -5.69 -13.32
N ARG A 421 -4.25 -6.18 -14.26
CA ARG A 421 -5.17 -5.29 -15.02
C ARG A 421 -6.25 -4.71 -14.11
N LEU A 422 -6.85 -5.53 -13.25
CA LEU A 422 -7.90 -5.06 -12.33
C LEU A 422 -7.34 -4.08 -11.30
N VAL A 423 -6.12 -4.30 -10.81
CA VAL A 423 -5.42 -3.37 -9.92
C VAL A 423 -5.16 -2.03 -10.60
N HIS A 424 -4.69 -2.04 -11.85
CA HIS A 424 -4.48 -0.80 -12.61
C HIS A 424 -5.79 -0.04 -12.90
N ILE A 425 -6.88 -0.75 -13.23
CA ILE A 425 -8.20 -0.14 -13.36
C ILE A 425 -8.63 0.46 -12.01
N PHE A 426 -8.45 -0.27 -10.92
CA PHE A 426 -8.87 0.15 -9.58
C PHE A 426 -8.12 1.38 -9.09
N ASP A 427 -6.80 1.40 -9.24
CA ASP A 427 -5.94 2.53 -8.85
C ASP A 427 -6.27 3.78 -9.68
N PHE A 428 -6.37 3.63 -11.00
CA PHE A 428 -6.76 4.71 -11.90
C PHE A 428 -8.14 5.30 -11.55
N TYR A 429 -9.13 4.44 -11.34
CA TYR A 429 -10.50 4.85 -11.06
C TYR A 429 -10.64 5.53 -9.70
N HIS A 430 -10.13 4.92 -8.63
CA HIS A 430 -10.37 5.40 -7.27
C HIS A 430 -9.35 6.44 -6.81
N PHE A 431 -8.05 6.19 -7.04
CA PHE A 431 -7.01 7.03 -6.47
C PHE A 431 -6.51 8.11 -7.42
N TYR A 432 -6.66 7.97 -8.74
CA TYR A 432 -6.28 8.99 -9.72
C TYR A 432 -7.47 9.80 -10.27
N SER A 433 -8.69 9.61 -9.76
CA SER A 433 -9.88 10.32 -10.28
C SER A 433 -10.10 10.13 -11.79
N GLN A 434 -9.60 9.05 -12.38
CA GLN A 434 -9.58 8.87 -13.83
C GLN A 434 -8.85 9.99 -14.59
N ASP A 435 -7.89 10.68 -13.95
CA ASP A 435 -7.00 11.64 -14.60
C ASP A 435 -5.93 10.89 -15.41
N SER A 436 -6.18 10.80 -16.71
CA SER A 436 -5.32 10.07 -17.66
C SER A 436 -3.91 10.61 -17.70
N GLU A 437 -3.72 11.93 -17.61
CA GLU A 437 -2.40 12.57 -17.68
C GLU A 437 -1.58 12.27 -16.43
N ALA A 438 -2.17 12.52 -15.25
CA ALA A 438 -1.51 12.28 -13.98
C ALA A 438 -1.16 10.79 -13.80
N TYR A 439 -2.09 9.90 -14.13
CA TYR A 439 -1.90 8.46 -14.01
C TYR A 439 -0.81 7.96 -14.95
N THR A 440 -0.93 8.25 -16.25
CA THR A 440 0.01 7.71 -17.24
C THR A 440 1.43 8.27 -17.05
N SER A 441 1.59 9.56 -16.74
CA SER A 441 2.89 10.11 -16.39
C SER A 441 3.49 9.37 -15.19
N SER A 442 2.71 9.19 -14.11
CA SER A 442 3.21 8.59 -12.87
C SER A 442 3.66 7.15 -13.06
N ILE A 443 2.84 6.30 -13.68
CA ILE A 443 3.17 4.87 -13.83
C ILE A 443 4.36 4.66 -14.78
N TRP A 444 4.42 5.38 -15.91
CA TRP A 444 5.50 5.18 -16.88
C TRP A 444 6.84 5.67 -16.37
N GLN A 445 6.86 6.71 -15.53
CA GLN A 445 8.10 7.17 -14.88
C GLN A 445 8.53 6.23 -13.75
N SER A 446 7.57 5.68 -13.01
CA SER A 446 7.87 4.63 -12.03
C SER A 446 8.39 3.34 -12.69
N TRP A 447 7.93 3.00 -13.90
CA TRP A 447 8.42 1.82 -14.63
C TRP A 447 9.73 2.08 -15.37
N ALA A 448 10.03 3.33 -15.75
CA ALA A 448 11.26 3.67 -16.46
C ALA A 448 12.53 3.32 -15.66
N VAL A 449 12.44 3.28 -14.32
CA VAL A 449 13.54 2.86 -13.44
C VAL A 449 13.61 1.34 -13.23
N GLN A 450 12.63 0.57 -13.72
CA GLN A 450 12.63 -0.89 -13.60
C GLN A 450 13.38 -1.53 -14.78
N PRO A 451 14.38 -2.41 -14.53
CA PRO A 451 15.10 -3.09 -15.62
C PRO A 451 14.21 -3.95 -16.52
N SER A 452 13.07 -4.44 -15.99
CA SER A 452 12.15 -5.36 -16.70
C SER A 452 11.30 -4.68 -17.79
N ILE A 453 11.26 -3.35 -17.86
CA ILE A 453 10.43 -2.63 -18.85
C ILE A 453 10.81 -2.97 -20.29
N ALA A 454 12.09 -3.27 -20.56
CA ALA A 454 12.54 -3.66 -21.89
C ALA A 454 11.90 -4.97 -22.38
N THR A 455 11.70 -5.94 -21.48
CA THR A 455 11.16 -7.27 -21.80
C THR A 455 9.64 -7.33 -21.69
N LYS A 456 9.03 -6.51 -20.83
CA LYS A 456 7.57 -6.46 -20.59
C LYS A 456 6.88 -5.26 -21.24
N PHE A 457 7.52 -4.63 -22.22
CA PHE A 457 7.05 -3.37 -22.82
C PHE A 457 5.59 -3.41 -23.29
N GLU A 458 5.19 -4.46 -24.02
CA GLU A 458 3.80 -4.58 -24.50
C GLU A 458 2.79 -4.81 -23.37
N GLU A 459 3.20 -5.48 -22.28
CA GLU A 459 2.34 -5.67 -21.11
C GLU A 459 2.04 -4.34 -20.44
N TYR A 460 3.03 -3.45 -20.34
CA TYR A 460 2.85 -2.11 -19.79
C TYR A 460 1.92 -1.23 -20.64
N ILE A 461 2.00 -1.35 -21.97
CA ILE A 461 1.06 -0.72 -22.90
C ILE A 461 -0.35 -1.24 -22.65
N GLU A 462 -0.53 -2.57 -22.56
CA GLU A 462 -1.84 -3.18 -22.32
C GLU A 462 -2.43 -2.75 -20.96
N ARG A 463 -1.63 -2.78 -19.89
CA ARG A 463 -2.05 -2.34 -18.54
C ARG A 463 -2.50 -0.87 -18.55
N THR A 464 -1.75 -0.01 -19.24
CA THR A 464 -2.09 1.41 -19.38
C THR A 464 -3.40 1.59 -20.14
N ALA A 465 -3.50 0.98 -21.32
CA ALA A 465 -4.67 1.13 -22.18
C ALA A 465 -5.94 0.58 -21.50
N VAL A 466 -5.85 -0.55 -20.81
CA VAL A 466 -6.98 -1.14 -20.07
C VAL A 466 -7.42 -0.25 -18.90
N ALA A 467 -6.49 0.37 -18.17
CA ALA A 467 -6.86 1.33 -17.13
C ALA A 467 -7.61 2.54 -17.73
N LEU A 468 -7.07 3.15 -18.80
CA LEU A 468 -7.70 4.28 -19.49
C LEU A 468 -9.08 3.93 -20.06
N ALA A 469 -9.26 2.71 -20.57
CA ALA A 469 -10.54 2.24 -21.08
C ALA A 469 -11.68 2.33 -20.07
N SER A 470 -11.38 2.24 -18.78
CA SER A 470 -12.39 2.40 -17.73
C SER A 470 -13.05 3.79 -17.72
N ARG A 471 -12.36 4.84 -18.22
CA ARG A 471 -12.92 6.19 -18.38
C ARG A 471 -13.98 6.26 -19.48
N HIS A 472 -13.88 5.39 -20.48
CA HIS A 472 -14.75 5.37 -21.66
C HIS A 472 -15.75 4.22 -21.63
N PHE A 473 -15.86 3.51 -20.49
CA PHE A 473 -16.77 2.39 -20.33
C PHE A 473 -18.22 2.80 -20.65
N GLY A 474 -18.88 2.04 -21.53
CA GLY A 474 -20.25 2.31 -22.00
C GLY A 474 -20.34 3.19 -23.26
N ALA A 475 -19.26 3.81 -23.73
CA ALA A 475 -19.27 4.50 -25.02
C ALA A 475 -19.23 3.50 -26.19
N LYS A 476 -19.96 3.76 -27.28
CA LYS A 476 -19.97 2.87 -28.47
C LYS A 476 -18.58 2.75 -29.12
N ASN A 477 -17.82 3.84 -29.14
CA ASN A 477 -16.47 3.96 -29.69
C ASN A 477 -15.40 4.02 -28.59
N TRP A 478 -15.60 3.30 -27.48
CA TRP A 478 -14.70 3.37 -26.32
C TRP A 478 -13.25 2.97 -26.64
N ILE A 479 -13.03 2.09 -27.61
CA ILE A 479 -11.69 1.64 -28.02
C ILE A 479 -10.96 2.80 -28.68
N GLU A 480 -11.60 3.46 -29.63
CA GLU A 480 -11.05 4.61 -30.35
C GLU A 480 -10.74 5.74 -29.37
N LEU A 481 -11.69 6.06 -28.48
CA LEU A 481 -11.50 7.07 -27.43
C LEU A 481 -10.33 6.73 -26.49
N THR A 482 -10.17 5.46 -26.11
CA THR A 482 -9.06 5.00 -25.26
C THR A 482 -7.71 5.16 -25.95
N ILE A 483 -7.63 4.79 -27.24
CA ILE A 483 -6.41 4.93 -28.02
C ILE A 483 -6.07 6.42 -28.20
N GLU A 484 -7.07 7.26 -28.49
CA GLU A 484 -6.90 8.71 -28.59
C GLU A 484 -6.41 9.33 -27.28
N ASP A 485 -6.99 8.93 -26.14
CA ASP A 485 -6.56 9.40 -24.81
C ASP A 485 -5.11 8.98 -24.50
N PHE A 486 -4.75 7.74 -24.84
CA PHE A 486 -3.37 7.27 -24.67
C PHE A 486 -2.39 8.01 -25.60
N GLU A 487 -2.77 8.27 -26.85
CA GLU A 487 -1.99 9.09 -27.78
C GLU A 487 -1.79 10.51 -27.26
N GLN A 488 -2.86 11.14 -26.78
CA GLN A 488 -2.80 12.51 -26.23
C GLN A 488 -1.91 12.58 -25.00
N CYS A 489 -2.03 11.64 -24.06
CA CYS A 489 -1.19 11.60 -22.87
C CYS A 489 0.28 11.36 -23.23
N SER A 490 0.55 10.38 -24.10
CA SER A 490 1.91 10.05 -24.53
C SER A 490 2.55 11.14 -25.41
N ALA A 491 1.79 12.08 -25.98
CA ALA A 491 2.37 13.19 -26.73
C ALA A 491 2.95 14.30 -25.82
N LYS A 492 2.56 14.36 -24.54
CA LYS A 492 2.94 15.45 -23.64
C LYS A 492 4.39 15.30 -23.16
N GLU A 493 5.15 16.40 -23.14
CA GLU A 493 6.58 16.38 -22.81
C GLU A 493 6.86 15.81 -21.41
N HIS A 494 6.02 16.14 -20.43
CA HIS A 494 6.21 15.73 -19.04
C HIS A 494 5.96 14.23 -18.81
N PHE A 495 5.37 13.52 -19.78
CA PHE A 495 5.23 12.05 -19.76
C PHE A 495 6.62 11.39 -19.84
N TRP A 496 7.53 12.00 -20.61
CA TRP A 496 8.78 11.37 -21.04
C TRP A 496 10.02 11.78 -20.26
N HIS A 497 9.90 12.64 -19.25
CA HIS A 497 11.06 13.04 -18.47
C HIS A 497 11.82 11.79 -17.98
N GLN A 498 13.05 11.63 -18.49
CA GLN A 498 14.00 10.54 -18.21
C GLN A 498 13.64 9.13 -18.72
N SER A 499 12.60 8.96 -19.56
CA SER A 499 12.26 7.65 -20.13
C SER A 499 12.94 7.42 -21.48
N LEU A 500 13.76 6.37 -21.56
CA LEU A 500 14.43 5.92 -22.79
C LEU A 500 13.45 5.30 -23.82
N TYR A 501 12.17 5.15 -23.45
CA TYR A 501 11.19 4.41 -24.25
C TYR A 501 10.23 5.30 -25.04
N ARG A 502 10.45 6.63 -25.04
CA ARG A 502 9.61 7.60 -25.76
C ARG A 502 9.38 7.23 -27.21
N GLU A 503 10.46 7.23 -27.98
CA GLU A 503 10.39 7.01 -29.42
C GLU A 503 9.81 5.62 -29.73
N LYS A 504 10.18 4.61 -28.92
CA LYS A 504 9.67 3.25 -29.05
C LYS A 504 8.15 3.17 -28.80
N LEU A 505 7.62 3.86 -27.79
CA LEU A 505 6.18 3.86 -27.51
C LEU A 505 5.41 4.64 -28.56
N GLU A 506 5.86 5.85 -28.91
CA GLU A 506 5.20 6.66 -29.93
C GLU A 506 5.16 5.91 -31.27
N ALA A 507 6.26 5.24 -31.66
CA ALA A 507 6.30 4.39 -32.83
C ALA A 507 5.35 3.18 -32.71
N TYR A 508 5.32 2.53 -31.55
CA TYR A 508 4.45 1.37 -31.31
C TYR A 508 2.98 1.74 -31.40
N ILE A 509 2.54 2.80 -30.73
CA ILE A 509 1.13 3.22 -30.74
C ILE A 509 0.70 3.58 -32.17
N ARG A 510 1.52 4.34 -32.90
CA ARG A 510 1.21 4.70 -34.30
C ARG A 510 1.13 3.49 -35.22
N ALA A 511 2.07 2.54 -35.08
CA ALA A 511 2.15 1.37 -35.96
C ALA A 511 1.17 0.25 -35.59
N ASN A 512 0.69 0.20 -34.35
CA ASN A 512 -0.05 -0.96 -33.82
C ASN A 512 -1.41 -0.60 -33.20
N LYS A 513 -2.08 0.46 -33.68
CA LYS A 513 -3.41 0.85 -33.19
C LYS A 513 -4.42 -0.30 -33.23
N GLU A 514 -4.45 -1.04 -34.33
CA GLU A 514 -5.35 -2.20 -34.47
C GLU A 514 -5.04 -3.29 -33.45
N GLY A 515 -3.75 -3.60 -33.25
CA GLY A 515 -3.31 -4.57 -32.25
C GLY A 515 -3.64 -4.14 -30.82
N ILE A 516 -3.55 -2.85 -30.49
CA ILE A 516 -4.01 -2.31 -29.20
C ILE A 516 -5.53 -2.47 -29.09
N GLY A 517 -6.29 -2.17 -30.14
CA GLY A 517 -7.75 -2.34 -30.16
C GLY A 517 -8.19 -3.79 -29.95
N VAL A 518 -7.49 -4.76 -30.55
CA VAL A 518 -7.72 -6.20 -30.31
C VAL A 518 -7.45 -6.57 -28.85
N ARG A 519 -6.33 -6.09 -28.27
CA ARG A 519 -6.01 -6.33 -26.85
C ARG A 519 -7.05 -5.69 -25.92
N LEU A 520 -7.54 -4.50 -26.25
CA LEU A 520 -8.61 -3.84 -25.50
C LEU A 520 -9.90 -4.66 -25.53
N ARG A 521 -10.35 -5.09 -26.72
CA ARG A 521 -11.53 -5.98 -26.87
C ARG A 521 -11.42 -7.23 -26.01
N ARG A 522 -10.26 -7.86 -25.98
CA ARG A 522 -10.00 -9.05 -25.14
C ARG A 522 -10.16 -8.76 -23.63
N ASN A 523 -9.89 -7.55 -23.19
CA ASN A 523 -10.01 -7.14 -21.79
C ASN A 523 -11.39 -6.58 -21.43
N TRP A 524 -12.32 -6.51 -22.38
CA TRP A 524 -13.70 -6.09 -22.11
C TRP A 524 -14.32 -6.83 -20.91
N PRO A 525 -14.22 -8.17 -20.77
CA PRO A 525 -14.83 -8.85 -19.63
C PRO A 525 -14.23 -8.42 -18.28
N LEU A 526 -12.96 -8.02 -18.23
CA LEU A 526 -12.34 -7.48 -17.00
C LEU A 526 -12.82 -6.06 -16.69
N LEU A 527 -13.02 -5.23 -17.70
CA LEU A 527 -13.65 -3.91 -17.54
C LEU A 527 -15.08 -4.08 -17.01
N ALA A 528 -15.88 -4.92 -17.66
CA ALA A 528 -17.23 -5.24 -17.22
C ALA A 528 -17.26 -5.77 -15.78
N LEU A 529 -16.35 -6.69 -15.44
CA LEU A 529 -16.22 -7.23 -14.09
C LEU A 529 -15.89 -6.13 -13.07
N PHE A 530 -14.98 -5.22 -13.42
CA PHE A 530 -14.65 -4.07 -12.57
C PHE A 530 -15.90 -3.24 -12.26
N PHE A 531 -16.66 -2.87 -13.30
CA PHE A 531 -17.88 -2.06 -13.14
C PHE A 531 -19.01 -2.81 -12.42
N LEU A 532 -19.07 -4.14 -12.55
CA LEU A 532 -20.05 -4.99 -11.88
C LEU A 532 -19.81 -5.06 -10.37
N VAL A 533 -18.58 -5.39 -9.93
CA VAL A 533 -18.33 -5.75 -8.53
C VAL A 533 -17.23 -4.94 -7.83
N PHE A 534 -16.31 -4.31 -8.55
CA PHE A 534 -15.17 -3.58 -7.94
C PHE A 534 -15.34 -2.05 -7.88
N ARG A 535 -16.22 -1.48 -8.69
CA ARG A 535 -16.46 -0.03 -8.68
C ARG A 535 -17.05 0.44 -7.35
N SER A 536 -16.48 1.49 -6.76
CA SER A 536 -17.05 2.20 -5.62
C SER A 536 -16.96 3.72 -5.80
N LYS A 537 -18.09 4.36 -6.12
CA LYS A 537 -18.17 5.83 -6.21
C LYS A 537 -17.81 6.49 -4.87
N ARG A 538 -18.30 5.93 -3.75
CA ARG A 538 -18.00 6.44 -2.40
C ARG A 538 -16.51 6.39 -2.10
N LEU A 539 -15.82 5.31 -2.46
CA LEU A 539 -14.37 5.23 -2.29
C LEU A 539 -13.66 6.28 -3.15
N ALA A 540 -14.06 6.44 -4.41
CA ALA A 540 -13.48 7.46 -5.29
C ALA A 540 -13.70 8.87 -4.71
N GLU A 541 -14.90 9.18 -4.19
CA GLU A 541 -15.18 10.46 -3.53
C GLU A 541 -14.30 10.70 -2.31
N LEU A 542 -14.19 9.70 -1.41
CA LEU A 542 -13.38 9.81 -0.19
C LEU A 542 -11.89 9.94 -0.50
N ALA A 543 -11.37 9.12 -1.41
CA ALA A 543 -9.97 9.14 -1.81
C ALA A 543 -9.54 10.47 -2.46
N ASN A 544 -10.48 11.19 -3.08
CA ASN A 544 -10.21 12.46 -3.77
C ASN A 544 -10.68 13.69 -2.99
N ARG A 545 -11.33 13.50 -1.84
CA ARG A 545 -11.80 14.59 -0.98
C ARG A 545 -10.64 15.45 -0.49
N GLU A 546 -10.85 16.76 -0.52
CA GLU A 546 -9.99 17.75 0.12
C GLU A 546 -10.89 18.67 0.96
N SER A 547 -10.68 18.70 2.28
CA SER A 547 -11.32 19.71 3.13
C SER A 547 -10.45 20.95 3.33
N ARG A 548 -9.17 20.84 2.97
CA ARG A 548 -8.16 21.91 3.09
C ARG A 548 -7.36 21.94 1.81
N GLU A 549 -7.16 23.14 1.28
CA GLU A 549 -6.49 23.36 0.01
C GLU A 549 -5.04 22.89 0.11
N THR A 550 -4.65 21.93 -0.72
CA THR A 550 -3.26 21.44 -0.79
C THR A 550 -2.30 22.46 -1.40
N SER A 551 -2.84 23.47 -2.10
CA SER A 551 -2.10 24.55 -2.76
C SER A 551 -1.46 25.55 -1.79
N SER A 552 -1.93 25.64 -0.54
CA SER A 552 -1.36 26.54 0.47
C SER A 552 -0.11 25.97 1.15
N ALA A 553 0.20 24.69 0.96
CA ALA A 553 1.35 24.00 1.55
C ALA A 553 2.68 24.30 0.85
N LYS A 554 3.00 25.57 0.60
CA LYS A 554 4.16 25.97 -0.22
C LYS A 554 5.46 26.08 0.55
N ALA A 555 5.41 26.31 1.86
CA ALA A 555 6.60 26.47 2.69
C ALA A 555 6.30 26.10 4.16
N LEU A 556 7.35 25.70 4.88
CA LEU A 556 7.35 25.75 6.33
C LEU A 556 7.31 27.22 6.74
N VAL A 557 6.33 27.61 7.55
CA VAL A 557 6.23 28.97 8.06
C VAL A 557 6.79 28.97 9.47
N LEU A 558 7.77 29.83 9.73
CA LEU A 558 8.14 30.23 11.08
C LEU A 558 7.05 31.20 11.52
N ALA A 559 6.13 30.75 12.37
CA ALA A 559 5.11 31.63 12.93
C ALA A 559 5.74 32.46 14.05
N ASP A 560 5.47 33.76 14.06
CA ASP A 560 6.20 34.76 14.85
C ASP A 560 6.32 34.41 16.35
N ASP A 561 5.33 33.71 16.93
CA ASP A 561 5.30 33.35 18.37
C ASP A 561 4.99 31.86 18.67
N SER A 562 4.81 31.00 17.64
CA SER A 562 4.18 29.67 17.83
C SER A 562 4.89 28.45 17.25
N GLY A 563 6.15 28.54 16.82
CA GLY A 563 6.89 27.37 16.35
C GLY A 563 7.05 27.26 14.83
N LEU A 564 7.62 26.12 14.40
CA LEU A 564 7.50 25.61 13.03
C LEU A 564 6.06 25.15 12.79
N GLU A 565 5.34 25.84 11.92
CA GLU A 565 4.00 25.42 11.51
C GLU A 565 4.09 24.60 10.22
N PHE A 566 3.56 23.37 10.28
CA PHE A 566 3.40 22.53 9.11
C PHE A 566 2.08 22.85 8.42
N PRO A 567 2.07 23.14 7.11
CA PRO A 567 0.83 23.26 6.37
C PRO A 567 -0.03 22.01 6.53
N GLN A 568 -1.26 22.20 6.99
CA GLN A 568 -2.17 21.10 7.26
C GLN A 568 -2.98 20.73 6.02
N PHE A 569 -3.02 19.44 5.70
CA PHE A 569 -3.80 18.90 4.57
C PHE A 569 -4.52 17.61 4.96
N SER A 570 -5.54 17.26 4.19
CA SER A 570 -6.34 16.04 4.43
C SER A 570 -6.09 14.92 3.42
N ASN A 571 -5.39 15.20 2.32
CA ASN A 571 -5.15 14.23 1.26
C ASN A 571 -3.64 14.07 0.99
N PRO A 572 -2.95 13.17 1.70
CA PRO A 572 -1.51 12.96 1.55
C PRO A 572 -1.14 12.46 0.15
N LEU A 573 -2.03 11.72 -0.54
CA LEU A 573 -1.76 11.24 -1.89
C LEU A 573 -1.65 12.40 -2.90
N LYS A 574 -2.55 13.38 -2.83
CA LYS A 574 -2.46 14.58 -3.67
C LYS A 574 -1.20 15.38 -3.37
N VAL A 575 -0.82 15.52 -2.10
CA VAL A 575 0.44 16.17 -1.71
C VAL A 575 1.65 15.44 -2.31
N ALA A 576 1.73 14.12 -2.17
CA ALA A 576 2.81 13.33 -2.74
C ALA A 576 2.91 13.48 -4.27
N ARG A 577 1.78 13.58 -4.98
CA ARG A 577 1.77 13.80 -6.44
C ARG A 577 2.17 15.22 -6.82
N ASN A 578 1.60 16.23 -6.18
CA ASN A 578 1.80 17.63 -6.52
C ASN A 578 3.24 18.10 -6.24
N PHE A 579 3.87 17.55 -5.20
CA PHE A 579 5.23 17.92 -4.79
C PHE A 579 6.29 16.87 -5.14
N GLY A 580 5.87 15.71 -5.66
CA GLY A 580 6.73 14.66 -6.19
C GLY A 580 6.84 14.69 -7.71
N ASP A 581 6.72 15.87 -8.31
CA ASP A 581 6.68 16.10 -9.76
C ASP A 581 8.05 16.50 -10.35
N GLY A 582 9.08 16.58 -9.51
CA GLY A 582 10.42 17.02 -9.86
C GLY A 582 11.06 16.15 -10.95
N LYS A 583 11.82 16.81 -11.85
CA LYS A 583 12.52 16.13 -12.94
C LYS A 583 13.70 15.28 -12.47
N ILE A 584 14.30 15.62 -11.33
CA ILE A 584 15.50 14.95 -10.80
C ILE A 584 15.29 14.75 -9.28
N PRO A 585 15.71 13.61 -8.72
CA PRO A 585 15.78 13.41 -7.27
C PRO A 585 16.59 14.52 -6.59
N ASP A 586 16.04 15.08 -5.52
CA ASP A 586 16.68 16.07 -4.67
C ASP A 586 16.40 15.72 -3.20
N SER A 587 17.48 15.45 -2.46
CA SER A 587 17.38 14.99 -1.06
C SER A 587 16.75 16.03 -0.14
N GLY A 588 16.97 17.33 -0.38
CA GLY A 588 16.42 18.40 0.45
C GLY A 588 14.91 18.55 0.25
N ARG A 589 14.46 18.57 -1.01
CA ARG A 589 13.03 18.59 -1.37
C ARG A 589 12.33 17.31 -0.92
N SER A 590 12.99 16.16 -1.02
CA SER A 590 12.47 14.89 -0.52
C SER A 590 12.30 14.91 0.99
N ALA A 591 13.32 15.38 1.73
CA ALA A 591 13.23 15.53 3.18
C ALA A 591 12.09 16.49 3.59
N TRP A 592 11.94 17.60 2.88
CA TRP A 592 10.81 18.51 3.08
C TRP A 592 9.46 17.83 2.84
N LEU A 593 9.29 17.13 1.71
CA LEU A 593 8.06 16.42 1.38
C LEU A 593 7.72 15.34 2.40
N LEU A 594 8.70 14.55 2.83
CA LEU A 594 8.52 13.54 3.88
C LEU A 594 8.10 14.17 5.20
N THR A 595 8.72 15.28 5.57
CA THR A 595 8.36 16.01 6.80
C THR A 595 6.93 16.55 6.73
N LEU A 596 6.55 17.13 5.59
CA LEU A 596 5.19 17.60 5.33
C LEU A 596 4.18 16.44 5.44
N LEU A 597 4.46 15.30 4.80
CA LEU A 597 3.61 14.11 4.84
C LEU A 597 3.49 13.48 6.24
N ALA A 598 4.56 13.55 7.03
CA ALA A 598 4.60 13.01 8.39
C ALA A 598 3.78 13.84 9.38
N TYR A 599 3.91 15.17 9.33
CA TYR A 599 3.41 16.07 10.39
C TYR A 599 2.27 17.00 9.95
N GLY A 600 2.09 17.23 8.63
CA GLY A 600 1.00 18.06 8.09
C GLY A 600 -0.29 17.30 7.81
N PHE A 601 -0.27 15.95 7.84
CA PHE A 601 -1.46 15.15 7.58
C PHE A 601 -2.44 15.21 8.76
N VAL A 602 -3.64 15.70 8.48
CA VAL A 602 -4.76 15.73 9.43
C VAL A 602 -5.83 14.76 8.96
N GLU A 603 -6.01 13.69 9.73
CA GLU A 603 -7.05 12.69 9.47
C GLU A 603 -8.43 13.35 9.58
N GLN A 604 -9.19 13.33 8.49
CA GLN A 604 -10.60 13.72 8.54
C GLN A 604 -11.38 12.59 9.20
N ARG A 605 -11.83 12.80 10.45
CA ARG A 605 -12.87 11.94 11.00
C ARG A 605 -14.16 12.20 10.23
N SER A 606 -14.79 11.15 9.74
CA SER A 606 -16.12 11.24 9.15
C SER A 606 -17.08 11.82 10.20
N VAL A 607 -17.66 12.97 9.89
CA VAL A 607 -18.64 13.66 10.77
C VAL A 607 -19.91 12.81 10.97
N GLU A 608 -20.08 11.75 10.20
CA GLU A 608 -21.22 10.84 10.25
C GLU A 608 -21.16 9.81 11.41
N ALA A 609 -20.09 9.81 12.22
CA ALA A 609 -19.95 8.94 13.39
C ALA A 609 -20.14 9.65 14.76
N ALA A 610 -20.70 10.87 14.77
CA ALA A 610 -21.02 11.63 15.99
C ALA A 610 -22.53 11.79 16.20
#